data_AF-A0A327K7C6-F1
#
_entry.id   AF-A0A327K7C6-F1
#
_cell.length_a   1.000
_cell.length_b   1.000
_cell.length_c   1.000
_cell.angle_alpha   90.00
_cell.angle_beta   90.00
_cell.angle_gamma   90.00
#
_symmetry.space_group_name_H-M   'P 1'
#
loop_
_entity.id
_entity.type
_entity.pdbx_description
1 polymer ?
#
loop_
_entity_poly.entity_id
_entity_poly.type
_entity_poly.pdbx_seq_one_letter_code
_entity_poly.pdbx_strand_id
1 'polypeptide(L)'
;FHMAITWWDKQVFDEMPKVVEQGINTFKHFMAYKGSLMVNDDEMFASFSRCAEIGAMPLVHAENGDVVAFLQQKLLAEGNNGPEAHGFSRPPEVEGEAANRAIMIADQAGVPRYVVHVS
;
A
#
# COMPACT_ATOMS: atom_id res chain seq x y z
N PHE A 1 13.01 -9.18 -8.22
CA PHE A 1 12.11 -9.19 -7.05
C PHE A 1 11.68 -7.76 -6.73
N HIS A 2 10.58 -7.60 -5.99
CA HIS A 2 10.19 -6.35 -5.34
C HIS A 2 10.11 -6.64 -3.85
N MET A 3 10.63 -5.77 -2.99
CA MET A 3 10.61 -6.00 -1.55
C MET A 3 9.36 -5.37 -0.94
N ALA A 4 8.56 -6.14 -0.19
CA ALA A 4 7.36 -5.59 0.45
C ALA A 4 7.72 -4.88 1.77
N ILE A 5 7.17 -3.68 1.96
CA ILE A 5 7.19 -2.95 3.23
C ILE A 5 5.80 -3.15 3.86
N THR A 6 5.73 -4.04 4.85
CA THR A 6 4.49 -4.46 5.53
C THR A 6 4.40 -3.95 6.97
N TRP A 7 5.40 -3.16 7.38
CA TRP A 7 5.54 -2.52 8.68
C TRP A 7 6.67 -1.48 8.56
N TRP A 8 6.78 -0.56 9.53
CA TRP A 8 7.81 0.47 9.52
C TRP A 8 8.46 0.67 10.89
N ASP A 9 9.79 0.59 10.92
CA ASP A 9 10.59 0.93 12.08
C ASP A 9 12.05 1.27 11.68
N LYS A 10 12.95 1.39 12.66
CA LYS A 10 14.37 1.64 12.42
C LYS A 10 15.07 0.49 11.67
N GLN A 11 14.70 -0.77 11.94
CA GLN A 11 15.28 -1.91 11.24
C GLN A 11 14.99 -1.83 9.74
N VAL A 12 13.73 -1.61 9.37
CA VAL A 12 13.32 -1.47 7.96
C VAL A 12 14.07 -0.31 7.29
N PHE A 13 14.14 0.85 7.95
CA PHE A 13 14.86 2.02 7.46
C PHE A 13 16.35 1.74 7.15
N ASP A 14 17.01 0.99 8.02
CA ASP A 14 18.44 0.63 7.90
C ASP A 14 18.68 -0.50 6.88
N GLU A 15 17.69 -1.37 6.66
CA GLU A 15 17.80 -2.51 5.72
C GLU A 15 17.49 -2.13 4.27
N MET A 16 16.63 -1.14 4.03
CA MET A 16 16.27 -0.71 2.67
C MET A 16 17.47 -0.41 1.76
N PRO A 17 18.51 0.36 2.16
CA PRO A 17 19.70 0.55 1.33
C PRO A 17 20.44 -0.75 1.01
N LYS A 18 20.52 -1.68 1.96
CA LYS A 18 21.18 -2.98 1.76
C LYS A 18 20.41 -3.84 0.74
N VAL A 19 19.09 -3.73 0.72
CA VAL A 19 18.24 -4.37 -0.29
C VAL A 19 18.50 -3.77 -1.68
N VAL A 20 18.72 -2.45 -1.77
CA VAL A 20 19.13 -1.78 -3.01
C VAL A 20 20.52 -2.25 -3.47
N GLU A 21 21.49 -2.39 -2.57
CA GLU A 21 22.83 -2.94 -2.87
C GLU A 21 22.76 -4.38 -3.41
N GLN A 22 21.73 -5.15 -3.02
CA GLN A 22 21.45 -6.49 -3.55
C GLN A 22 20.72 -6.48 -4.91
N GLY A 23 20.52 -5.31 -5.52
CA GLY A 23 19.93 -5.16 -6.85
C GLY A 23 18.40 -5.05 -6.88
N ILE A 24 17.75 -4.81 -5.74
CA ILE A 24 16.30 -4.57 -5.65
C ILE A 24 16.03 -3.08 -5.42
N ASN A 25 15.59 -2.36 -6.46
CA ASN A 25 15.36 -0.91 -6.43
C ASN A 25 13.87 -0.52 -6.33
N THR A 26 13.02 -1.43 -5.86
CA THR A 26 11.57 -1.24 -5.82
C THR A 26 10.95 -1.84 -4.56
N PHE A 27 10.08 -1.06 -3.91
CA PHE A 27 9.48 -1.41 -2.62
C PHE A 27 7.95 -1.38 -2.68
N LYS A 28 7.29 -2.50 -2.38
CA LYS A 28 5.83 -2.66 -2.47
C LYS A 28 5.15 -2.32 -1.15
N HIS A 29 4.14 -1.46 -1.21
CA HIS A 29 3.33 -1.03 -0.08
C HIS A 29 1.87 -1.46 -0.29
N PHE A 30 1.17 -1.69 0.80
CA PHE A 30 -0.24 -2.06 0.79
C PHE A 30 -1.04 -1.05 1.60
N MET A 31 -2.03 -0.42 0.97
CA MET A 31 -3.03 0.43 1.64
C MET A 31 -4.26 -0.37 2.10
N ALA A 32 -4.29 -1.66 1.73
CA ALA A 32 -5.32 -2.63 2.05
C ALA A 32 -4.76 -3.77 2.91
N TYR A 33 -5.58 -4.78 3.18
CA TYR A 33 -5.22 -5.92 4.04
C TYR A 33 -4.94 -5.49 5.49
N LYS A 34 -5.91 -4.77 6.07
CA LYS A 34 -5.87 -4.30 7.46
C LYS A 34 -5.60 -5.45 8.42
N GLY A 35 -4.62 -5.25 9.31
CA GLY A 35 -4.21 -6.25 10.31
C GLY A 35 -3.19 -7.28 9.81
N SER A 36 -2.73 -7.18 8.56
CA SER A 36 -1.65 -8.05 8.05
C SER A 36 -0.57 -7.29 7.29
N LEU A 37 -0.88 -6.70 6.13
CA LEU A 37 0.11 -6.06 5.25
C LEU A 37 -0.03 -4.53 5.19
N MET A 38 -1.17 -4.01 5.64
CA MET A 38 -1.50 -2.59 5.53
C MET A 38 -0.52 -1.72 6.31
N VAL A 39 0.01 -0.68 5.64
CA VAL A 39 0.71 0.44 6.28
C VAL A 39 -0.23 1.65 6.37
N ASN A 40 -0.02 2.49 7.38
CA ASN A 40 -0.71 3.78 7.50
C ASN A 40 0.03 4.89 6.74
N ASP A 41 -0.56 6.10 6.72
CA ASP A 41 -0.01 7.22 5.95
C ASP A 41 1.34 7.73 6.50
N ASP A 42 1.55 7.69 7.82
CA ASP A 42 2.81 8.10 8.45
C ASP A 42 3.94 7.16 8.05
N GLU A 43 3.68 5.85 8.10
CA GLU A 43 4.60 4.79 7.67
C GLU A 43 4.90 4.87 6.17
N MET A 44 3.87 5.11 5.36
CA MET A 44 4.01 5.26 3.92
C MET A 44 4.85 6.48 3.56
N PHE A 45 4.59 7.64 4.18
CA PHE A 45 5.37 8.85 3.93
C PHE A 45 6.84 8.69 4.34
N ALA A 46 7.11 8.06 5.48
CA ALA A 46 8.47 7.76 5.92
C ALA A 46 9.20 6.81 4.96
N SER A 47 8.52 5.73 4.51
CA SER A 47 9.09 4.79 3.54
C SER A 47 9.31 5.42 2.16
N PHE A 48 8.39 6.28 1.70
CA PHE A 48 8.53 6.97 0.43
C PHE A 48 9.68 7.98 0.44
N SER A 49 9.81 8.73 1.54
CA SER A 49 10.95 9.62 1.77
C SER A 49 12.26 8.84 1.73
N ARG A 50 12.29 7.66 2.36
CA ARG A 50 13.44 6.76 2.31
C ARG A 50 13.73 6.24 0.90
N CYS A 51 12.69 5.90 0.13
CA CYS A 51 12.85 5.52 -1.28
C CYS A 51 13.49 6.66 -2.10
N ALA A 52 13.11 7.91 -1.85
CA ALA A 52 13.71 9.08 -2.50
C ALA A 52 15.21 9.18 -2.20
N GLU A 53 15.60 9.04 -0.93
CA GLU A 53 17.00 9.12 -0.48
C GLU A 53 17.90 8.05 -1.12
N ILE A 54 17.37 6.84 -1.32
CA ILE A 54 18.14 5.69 -1.80
C ILE A 54 17.97 5.41 -3.30
N GLY A 55 17.25 6.27 -4.03
CA GLY A 55 17.01 6.11 -5.46
C GLY A 55 16.16 4.89 -5.82
N ALA A 56 15.21 4.53 -4.96
CA ALA A 56 14.26 3.42 -5.18
C ALA A 56 12.86 3.92 -5.56
N MET A 57 12.04 3.05 -6.14
CA MET A 57 10.67 3.37 -6.53
C MET A 57 9.63 2.62 -5.67
N PRO A 58 8.73 3.32 -4.96
CA PRO A 58 7.59 2.71 -4.32
C PRO A 58 6.55 2.19 -5.33
N LEU A 59 6.10 0.95 -5.10
CA LEU A 59 4.94 0.33 -5.71
C LEU A 59 3.80 0.33 -4.69
N VAL A 60 2.55 0.54 -5.15
CA VAL A 60 1.40 0.68 -4.24
C VAL A 60 0.23 -0.17 -4.68
N HIS A 61 -0.23 -1.05 -3.79
CA HIS A 61 -1.58 -1.63 -3.84
C HIS A 61 -2.53 -0.61 -3.22
N ALA A 62 -3.32 0.06 -4.06
CA ALA A 62 -4.10 1.22 -3.67
C ALA A 62 -5.59 0.88 -3.56
N GLU A 63 -6.03 0.31 -2.43
CA GLU A 63 -7.44 0.28 -2.04
C GLU A 63 -7.53 0.81 -0.59
N ASN A 64 -8.60 1.52 -0.22
CA ASN A 64 -8.79 1.95 1.16
C ASN A 64 -9.08 0.75 2.08
N GLY A 65 -8.05 0.27 2.80
CA GLY A 65 -8.13 -0.93 3.62
C GLY A 65 -9.12 -0.87 4.78
N ASP A 66 -9.34 0.32 5.35
CA ASP A 66 -10.31 0.50 6.44
C ASP A 66 -11.74 0.34 5.94
N VAL A 67 -12.06 0.97 4.81
CA VAL A 67 -13.38 0.84 4.18
C VAL A 67 -13.62 -0.58 3.69
N VAL A 68 -12.63 -1.20 3.04
CA VAL A 68 -12.73 -2.59 2.58
C VAL A 68 -12.99 -3.54 3.75
N ALA A 69 -12.23 -3.42 4.85
CA ALA A 69 -12.41 -4.28 6.03
C ALA A 69 -13.82 -4.12 6.64
N PHE A 70 -14.33 -2.89 6.72
CA PHE A 70 -15.70 -2.63 7.19
C PHE A 70 -16.75 -3.26 6.29
N LEU A 71 -16.66 -3.07 4.97
CA LEU A 71 -17.62 -3.62 4.01
C LEU A 71 -17.61 -5.14 3.98
N GLN A 72 -16.44 -5.77 4.13
CA GLN A 72 -16.34 -7.23 4.29
C GLN A 72 -17.10 -7.72 5.52
N GLN A 73 -16.89 -7.10 6.68
CA GLN A 73 -17.59 -7.48 7.92
C GLN A 73 -19.10 -7.27 7.80
N LYS A 74 -19.53 -6.16 7.18
CA LYS A 74 -20.94 -5.86 6.93
C LYS A 74 -21.60 -6.93 6.06
N LEU A 75 -21.02 -7.26 4.90
CA LEU A 75 -21.59 -8.23 3.97
C LEU A 75 -21.67 -9.63 4.60
N LEU A 76 -20.65 -10.04 5.34
CA LEU A 76 -20.68 -11.31 6.09
C LEU A 76 -21.79 -11.32 7.14
N ALA A 77 -21.99 -10.22 7.88
CA ALA A 77 -23.05 -10.10 8.88
C ALA A 77 -24.47 -10.10 8.25
N GLU A 78 -24.60 -9.59 7.03
CA GLU A 78 -25.84 -9.64 6.23
C GLU A 78 -26.07 -11.02 5.58
N GLY A 79 -25.15 -11.98 5.76
CA GLY A 79 -25.22 -13.31 5.16
C GLY A 79 -24.81 -13.37 3.69
N ASN A 80 -24.30 -12.27 3.13
CA ASN A 80 -23.81 -12.20 1.77
C ASN A 80 -22.34 -12.69 1.71
N ASN A 81 -22.18 -14.01 1.57
CA ASN A 81 -20.88 -14.70 1.66
C ASN A 81 -20.47 -15.42 0.36
N GLY A 82 -21.18 -15.16 -0.75
CA GLY A 82 -20.80 -15.66 -2.07
C GLY A 82 -19.57 -14.95 -2.64
N PRO A 83 -18.92 -15.51 -3.70
CA PRO A 83 -17.75 -14.90 -4.33
C PRO A 83 -17.97 -13.45 -4.82
N GLU A 84 -19.19 -13.12 -5.26
CA GLU A 84 -19.59 -11.79 -5.70
C GLU A 84 -19.46 -10.72 -4.59
N ALA A 85 -19.63 -11.12 -3.32
CA ALA A 85 -19.45 -10.24 -2.18
C ALA A 85 -18.00 -9.71 -2.08
N HIS A 86 -17.03 -10.43 -2.65
CA HIS A 86 -15.67 -9.92 -2.77
C HIS A 86 -15.64 -8.60 -3.55
N GLY A 87 -16.28 -8.55 -4.71
CA GLY A 87 -16.37 -7.32 -5.53
C GLY A 87 -17.21 -6.24 -4.85
N PHE A 88 -18.33 -6.61 -4.23
CA PHE A 88 -19.17 -5.65 -3.49
C PHE A 88 -18.46 -5.02 -2.28
N SER A 89 -17.49 -5.72 -1.69
CA SER A 89 -16.72 -5.22 -0.54
C SER A 89 -15.64 -4.18 -0.90
N ARG A 90 -15.42 -3.92 -2.19
CA ARG A 90 -14.35 -3.07 -2.72
C ARG A 90 -14.78 -2.30 -3.97
N PRO A 91 -15.84 -1.48 -3.89
CA PRO A 91 -16.30 -0.73 -5.05
C PRO A 91 -15.19 0.20 -5.57
N PRO A 92 -15.11 0.50 -6.89
CA PRO A 92 -13.96 1.20 -7.50
C PRO A 92 -13.56 2.52 -6.84
N GLU A 93 -14.47 3.19 -6.15
CA GLU A 93 -14.21 4.41 -5.39
C GLU A 93 -13.17 4.22 -4.28
N VAL A 94 -13.08 3.01 -3.67
CA VAL A 94 -12.03 2.74 -2.67
C VAL A 94 -10.64 2.64 -3.28
N GLU A 95 -10.54 2.24 -4.56
CA GLU A 95 -9.30 2.25 -5.33
C GLU A 95 -8.92 3.67 -5.72
N GLY A 96 -9.88 4.43 -6.27
CA GLY A 96 -9.67 5.82 -6.68
C GLY A 96 -9.19 6.73 -5.55
N GLU A 97 -9.77 6.61 -4.35
CA GLU A 97 -9.33 7.36 -3.17
C GLU A 97 -7.88 7.02 -2.79
N ALA A 98 -7.57 5.73 -2.64
CA ALA A 98 -6.25 5.29 -2.21
C ALA A 98 -5.17 5.64 -3.25
N ALA A 99 -5.48 5.53 -4.55
CA ALA A 99 -4.57 5.94 -5.61
C ALA A 99 -4.28 7.44 -5.53
N ASN A 100 -5.31 8.28 -5.34
CA ASN A 100 -5.13 9.72 -5.15
C ASN A 100 -4.27 10.04 -3.93
N ARG A 101 -4.54 9.40 -2.79
CA ARG A 101 -3.77 9.60 -1.56
C ARG A 101 -2.32 9.17 -1.70
N ALA A 102 -2.04 8.02 -2.32
CA ALA A 102 -0.68 7.58 -2.60
C ALA A 102 0.09 8.53 -3.54
N ILE A 103 -0.60 9.11 -4.53
CA ILE A 103 -0.02 10.12 -5.42
C ILE A 103 0.40 11.36 -4.63
N MET A 104 -0.48 11.86 -3.75
CA MET A 104 -0.18 13.03 -2.92
C MET A 104 1.00 12.76 -1.98
N ILE A 105 1.03 11.61 -1.30
CA ILE A 105 2.13 11.22 -0.40
C ILE A 105 3.46 11.13 -1.17
N ALA A 106 3.46 10.53 -2.36
CA ALA A 106 4.65 10.44 -3.21
C ALA A 106 5.16 11.80 -3.70
N ASP A 107 4.24 12.69 -4.07
CA ASP A 107 4.58 14.06 -4.46
C ASP A 107 5.25 14.82 -3.32
N GLN A 108 4.69 14.76 -2.11
CA GLN A 108 5.29 15.38 -0.92
C GLN A 108 6.64 14.78 -0.53
N ALA A 109 6.85 13.48 -0.77
CA ALA A 109 8.14 12.83 -0.53
C ALA A 109 9.16 13.05 -1.66
N GLY A 110 8.77 13.66 -2.78
CA GLY A 110 9.66 13.89 -3.92
C GLY A 110 10.13 12.61 -4.63
N VAL A 111 9.31 11.55 -4.62
CA VAL A 111 9.68 10.22 -5.17
C VAL A 111 8.74 9.81 -6.30
N PRO A 112 9.23 9.18 -7.39
CA PRO A 112 8.33 8.52 -8.34
C PRO A 112 7.54 7.41 -7.66
N ARG A 113 6.34 7.12 -8.17
CA ARG A 113 5.47 6.05 -7.66
C ARG A 113 4.84 5.25 -8.78
N TYR A 114 4.60 3.96 -8.51
CA TYR A 114 3.93 3.04 -9.42
C TYR A 114 2.68 2.43 -8.75
N VAL A 115 1.49 2.78 -9.25
CA VAL A 115 0.23 2.15 -8.82
C VAL A 115 0.10 0.83 -9.58
N VAL A 116 0.11 -0.30 -8.86
CA VAL A 116 -0.01 -1.63 -9.48
C VAL A 116 -1.48 -1.96 -9.76
N HIS A 117 -1.73 -2.84 -10.74
CA HIS A 117 -3.02 -3.48 -11.05
C HIS A 117 -4.24 -2.54 -11.00
N VAL A 118 -4.15 -1.41 -11.72
CA VAL A 118 -5.27 -0.47 -11.89
C VAL A 118 -6.47 -1.19 -12.52
N SER A 119 -7.65 -1.09 -11.91
CA SER A 119 -8.86 -1.85 -12.33
C SER A 119 -10.15 -1.04 -12.44
#